data_AF-A0A8H7KSL4-F1
#
_entry.id   AF-A0A8H7KSL4-F1
#
_cell.length_a   1.000
_cell.length_b   1.000
_cell.length_c   1.000
_cell.angle_alpha   90.00
_cell.angle_beta   90.00
_cell.angle_gamma   90.00
#
_symmetry.space_group_name_H-M   'P 1'
#
loop_
_entity.id
_entity.type
_entity.pdbx_description
1 polymer ?
#
loop_
_entity_poly.entity_id
_entity_poly.type
_entity_poly.pdbx_seq_one_letter_code
_entity_poly.pdbx_strand_id
1 'polypeptide(L)'
;MQALQFYDQEIVNLSTLAILKHVLSSGNSARHLIAIIAQSKPQHITLIFSKIVWLWAECCLSQITEKVMGDPHLGWDRSQFVVGIVAPVVDTSFYGREKTRLWERASNSDTAVYNILHFTTRAAGFGLPMRQAMMDAGVLALVPLAYVNQRFQTEKMLECVKHPRCGSRGEAYPIPLDVINAEAATLASLVATPGFRANWSGQAYMARRAACSQFLKVLFGNAGESGQSSELEEKYWWMRALYQKIVVLS
;
A
#
# COMPACT_ATOMS: atom_id res chain seq x y z
N MET A 1 -13.25 13.28 27.21
CA MET A 1 -12.07 12.56 26.68
C MET A 1 -11.83 11.34 27.56
N GLN A 2 -12.19 10.13 27.15
CA GLN A 2 -11.86 8.87 27.87
C GLN A 2 -12.37 7.69 27.02
N ALA A 3 -11.48 7.03 26.27
CA ALA A 3 -11.72 5.71 25.64
C ALA A 3 -10.46 5.10 25.00
N LEU A 4 -9.32 5.80 24.97
CA LEU A 4 -8.08 5.32 24.35
C LEU A 4 -7.19 4.45 25.27
N GLN A 5 -7.73 3.91 26.36
CA GLN A 5 -6.95 3.23 27.41
C GLN A 5 -7.22 1.72 27.59
N PHE A 6 -8.02 1.06 26.73
CA PHE A 6 -8.54 -0.28 27.05
C PHE A 6 -8.05 -1.47 26.21
N TYR A 7 -7.32 -1.26 25.11
CA TYR A 7 -6.78 -2.39 24.34
C TYR A 7 -5.26 -2.45 24.45
N ASP A 8 -4.76 -3.62 24.85
CA ASP A 8 -3.34 -3.93 24.78
C ASP A 8 -2.85 -3.73 23.33
N GLN A 9 -1.67 -3.13 23.19
CA GLN A 9 -1.04 -2.86 21.90
C GLN A 9 -0.93 -4.13 21.07
N GLU A 10 -0.70 -5.27 21.73
CA GLU A 10 -0.65 -6.58 21.08
C GLU A 10 -2.00 -6.96 20.44
N ILE A 11 -3.12 -6.68 21.12
CA ILE A 11 -4.46 -6.94 20.58
C ILE A 11 -4.71 -6.10 19.33
N VAL A 12 -4.33 -4.82 19.35
CA VAL A 12 -4.48 -3.92 18.19
C VAL A 12 -3.65 -4.42 17.00
N ASN A 13 -2.41 -4.83 17.27
CA ASN A 13 -1.50 -5.35 16.24
C ASN A 13 -2.01 -6.67 15.64
N LEU A 14 -2.47 -7.61 16.47
CA LEU A 14 -3.06 -8.86 16.01
C LEU A 14 -4.38 -8.65 15.26
N SER A 15 -5.24 -7.75 15.72
CA SER A 15 -6.50 -7.42 15.03
C SER A 15 -6.22 -6.84 13.64
N THR A 16 -5.22 -5.98 13.53
CA THR A 16 -4.79 -5.41 12.26
C THR A 16 -4.24 -6.48 11.33
N LEU A 17 -3.43 -7.40 11.85
CA LEU A 17 -2.88 -8.51 11.08
C LEU A 17 -3.98 -9.46 10.60
N ALA A 18 -5.00 -9.71 11.44
CA ALA A 18 -6.16 -10.50 11.07
C ALA A 18 -7.00 -9.83 9.98
N ILE A 19 -7.21 -8.51 10.07
CA ILE A 19 -7.85 -7.70 9.02
C ILE A 19 -7.05 -7.84 7.71
N LEU A 20 -5.73 -7.64 7.75
CA LEU A 20 -4.90 -7.75 6.55
C LEU A 20 -4.96 -9.17 5.98
N LYS A 21 -4.84 -10.21 6.81
CA LYS A 21 -4.97 -11.61 6.38
C LYS A 21 -6.31 -11.87 5.69
N HIS A 22 -7.40 -11.34 6.22
CA HIS A 22 -8.72 -11.46 5.61
C HIS A 22 -8.78 -10.72 4.26
N VAL A 23 -8.25 -9.49 4.20
CA VAL A 23 -8.15 -8.71 2.95
C VAL A 23 -7.36 -9.48 1.90
N LEU A 24 -6.17 -9.99 2.24
CA LEU A 24 -5.30 -10.71 1.32
C LEU A 24 -5.87 -12.06 0.86
N SER A 25 -6.70 -12.71 1.69
CA SER A 25 -7.28 -14.03 1.36
C SER A 25 -8.63 -13.94 0.65
N SER A 26 -9.41 -12.90 0.93
CA SER A 26 -10.82 -12.82 0.53
C SER A 26 -11.11 -11.67 -0.43
N GLY A 27 -10.27 -10.63 -0.49
CA GLY A 27 -10.40 -9.50 -1.41
C GLY A 27 -11.83 -8.97 -1.51
N ASN A 28 -12.47 -9.25 -2.65
CA ASN A 28 -13.86 -8.89 -2.92
C ASN A 28 -14.88 -9.45 -1.90
N SER A 29 -14.65 -10.64 -1.34
CA SER A 29 -15.57 -11.30 -0.42
C SER A 29 -15.61 -10.68 0.98
N ALA A 30 -14.75 -9.71 1.29
CA ALA A 30 -14.70 -9.00 2.57
C ALA A 30 -15.83 -7.96 2.76
N ARG A 31 -17.02 -8.19 2.19
CA ARG A 31 -18.14 -7.23 2.16
C ARG A 31 -18.58 -6.80 3.57
N HIS A 32 -18.68 -7.75 4.49
CA HIS A 32 -19.08 -7.47 5.87
C HIS A 32 -18.05 -6.60 6.60
N LEU A 33 -16.75 -6.88 6.39
CA LEU A 33 -15.68 -6.06 6.96
C LEU A 33 -15.76 -4.62 6.43
N ILE A 34 -15.95 -4.44 5.13
CA ILE A 34 -16.07 -3.10 4.53
C ILE A 34 -17.29 -2.36 5.11
N ALA A 35 -18.43 -3.04 5.25
CA ALA A 35 -19.64 -2.45 5.82
C ALA A 35 -19.42 -2.00 7.28
N ILE A 36 -18.70 -2.77 8.08
CA ILE A 36 -18.35 -2.42 9.46
C ILE A 36 -17.41 -1.20 9.49
N ILE A 37 -16.39 -1.18 8.62
CA ILE A 37 -15.46 -0.04 8.52
C ILE A 37 -16.21 1.23 8.10
N ALA A 38 -17.15 1.13 7.16
CA ALA A 38 -17.91 2.28 6.67
C ALA A 38 -18.80 2.94 7.73
N GLN A 39 -19.18 2.21 8.78
CA GLN A 39 -19.94 2.75 9.92
C GLN A 39 -19.04 3.40 10.98
N SER A 40 -17.72 3.28 10.84
CA SER A 40 -16.75 3.84 11.78
C SER A 40 -16.55 5.33 11.57
N LYS A 41 -16.05 6.01 12.60
CA LYS A 41 -15.65 7.43 12.49
C LYS A 41 -14.49 7.57 11.49
N PRO A 42 -14.38 8.71 10.78
CA PRO A 42 -13.31 8.94 9.78
C PRO A 42 -11.91 8.66 10.32
N GLN A 43 -11.62 9.01 11.56
CA GLN A 43 -10.30 8.78 12.19
C GLN A 43 -9.96 7.28 12.30
N HIS A 44 -10.96 6.45 12.58
CA HIS A 44 -10.76 4.99 12.65
C HIS A 44 -10.56 4.40 11.26
N ILE A 45 -11.30 4.90 10.25
CA ILE A 45 -11.10 4.52 8.85
C ILE A 45 -9.67 4.84 8.43
N THR A 46 -9.22 6.08 8.69
CA THR A 46 -7.85 6.52 8.40
C THR A 46 -6.81 5.63 9.07
N LEU A 47 -6.98 5.30 10.36
CA LEU A 47 -6.09 4.42 11.10
C LEU A 47 -6.02 3.01 10.51
N ILE A 48 -7.17 2.41 10.19
CA ILE A 48 -7.26 1.06 9.62
C ILE A 48 -6.54 1.01 8.28
N PHE A 49 -6.83 1.95 7.37
CA PHE A 49 -6.20 1.97 6.05
C PHE A 49 -4.71 2.32 6.12
N SER A 50 -4.30 3.23 7.01
CA SER A 50 -2.87 3.56 7.20
C SER A 50 -2.11 2.31 7.64
N LYS A 51 -2.65 1.54 8.58
CA LYS A 51 -2.06 0.27 9.02
C LYS A 51 -2.00 -0.78 7.91
N ILE A 52 -3.04 -0.90 7.08
CA ILE A 52 -3.06 -1.82 5.93
C ILE A 52 -1.96 -1.44 4.94
N VAL A 53 -1.85 -0.16 4.56
CA VAL A 53 -0.84 0.35 3.64
C VAL A 53 0.57 0.12 4.21
N TRP A 54 0.76 0.42 5.49
CA TRP A 54 2.05 0.29 6.16
C TRP A 54 2.53 -1.16 6.23
N LEU A 55 1.67 -2.09 6.66
CA LEU A 55 2.00 -3.52 6.70
C LEU A 55 2.23 -4.12 5.30
N TRP A 56 1.53 -3.60 4.29
CA TRP A 56 1.75 -4.01 2.91
C TRP A 56 3.11 -3.51 2.40
N ALA A 57 3.46 -2.26 2.68
CA ALA A 57 4.78 -1.71 2.35
C ALA A 57 5.91 -2.46 3.08
N GLU A 58 5.70 -2.86 4.34
CA GLU A 58 6.62 -3.70 5.10
C GLU A 58 6.80 -5.07 4.43
N CYS A 59 5.72 -5.69 3.93
CA CYS A 59 5.80 -6.93 3.15
C CYS A 59 6.64 -6.77 1.87
N CYS A 60 6.45 -5.67 1.14
CA CYS A 60 7.23 -5.35 -0.06
C CYS A 60 8.71 -5.15 0.26
N LEU A 61 9.03 -4.52 1.40
CA LEU A 61 10.41 -4.33 1.84
C LEU A 61 11.10 -5.67 2.14
N SER A 62 10.42 -6.58 2.86
CA SER A 62 10.96 -7.91 3.16
C SER A 62 11.29 -8.68 1.87
N GLN A 63 10.42 -8.60 0.85
CA GLN A 63 10.64 -9.23 -0.46
C GLN A 63 11.89 -8.72 -1.17
N ILE A 64 12.12 -7.41 -1.17
CA ILE A 64 13.32 -6.83 -1.82
C ILE A 64 14.56 -7.29 -1.08
N THR A 65 14.54 -7.24 0.25
CA THR A 65 15.69 -7.59 1.09
C THR A 65 16.08 -9.06 0.90
N GLU A 66 15.11 -9.98 0.89
CA GLU A 66 15.35 -11.41 0.62
C GLU A 66 15.91 -11.65 -0.78
N LYS A 67 15.37 -10.98 -1.82
CA LYS A 67 15.85 -11.12 -3.20
C LYS A 67 17.27 -10.59 -3.40
N VAL A 68 17.63 -9.49 -2.73
CA VAL A 68 18.97 -8.90 -2.80
C VAL A 68 20.00 -9.76 -2.05
N MET A 69 19.63 -10.36 -0.92
CA MET A 69 20.53 -11.24 -0.16
C MET A 69 20.69 -12.65 -0.77
N GLY A 70 19.73 -13.11 -1.56
CA GLY A 70 19.71 -14.45 -2.14
C GLY A 70 20.46 -14.60 -3.48
N ASP A 71 21.00 -13.52 -4.07
CA ASP A 71 21.70 -13.56 -5.36
C ASP A 71 23.23 -13.53 -5.17
N PRO A 72 23.93 -14.67 -5.32
CA PRO A 72 25.38 -14.75 -5.17
C PRO A 72 26.16 -14.13 -6.34
N HIS A 73 25.51 -13.73 -7.44
CA HIS A 73 26.15 -13.13 -8.61
C HIS A 73 26.20 -11.60 -8.59
N LEU A 74 25.51 -10.96 -7.63
CA LEU A 74 25.67 -9.54 -7.35
C LEU A 74 26.94 -9.32 -6.52
N GLY A 75 28.09 -9.36 -7.22
CA GLY A 75 29.37 -8.95 -6.69
C GLY A 75 29.26 -7.59 -6.01
N TRP A 76 29.55 -7.57 -4.71
CA TRP A 76 29.56 -6.41 -3.84
C TRP A 76 30.47 -5.29 -4.37
N ASP A 77 29.93 -4.38 -5.19
CA ASP A 77 30.56 -3.08 -5.41
C ASP A 77 30.20 -2.15 -4.24
N ARG A 78 31.07 -2.16 -3.23
CA ARG A 78 30.87 -1.61 -1.87
C ARG A 78 30.92 -0.08 -1.77
N SER A 79 30.87 0.68 -2.87
CA SER A 79 31.19 2.11 -2.82
C SER A 79 29.99 3.08 -2.80
N GLN A 80 28.74 2.65 -3.06
CA GLN A 80 27.58 3.58 -3.05
C GLN A 80 26.28 3.07 -2.41
N PHE A 81 26.17 1.77 -2.09
CA PHE A 81 24.94 1.17 -1.56
C PHE A 81 25.11 0.62 -0.14
N VAL A 82 25.38 1.52 0.82
CA VAL A 82 25.19 1.19 2.24
C VAL A 82 23.77 1.58 2.62
N VAL A 83 22.77 0.89 2.05
CA VAL A 83 21.55 0.65 2.82
C VAL A 83 22.02 -0.26 3.94
N GLY A 84 22.12 0.27 5.16
CA GLY A 84 22.47 -0.54 6.32
C GLY A 84 21.51 -1.71 6.42
N ILE A 85 21.91 -2.87 5.90
CA ILE A 85 21.19 -4.14 6.08
C ILE A 85 21.47 -4.54 7.52
N VAL A 86 20.72 -3.93 8.43
CA VAL A 86 20.60 -4.43 9.80
C VAL A 86 20.01 -5.82 9.65
N ALA A 87 20.73 -6.83 10.15
CA ALA A 87 20.24 -8.20 10.19
C ALA A 87 18.80 -8.20 10.74
N PRO A 88 17.85 -8.91 10.12
CA PRO A 88 16.46 -8.88 10.57
C PRO A 88 16.43 -9.30 12.03
N VAL A 89 16.05 -8.38 12.91
CA VAL A 89 15.77 -8.70 14.31
C VAL A 89 14.58 -9.66 14.25
N VAL A 90 14.83 -10.94 14.53
CA VAL A 90 13.80 -11.97 14.51
C VAL A 90 12.86 -11.66 15.66
N ASP A 91 11.71 -11.05 15.36
CA ASP A 91 10.64 -10.85 16.32
C ASP A 91 10.05 -12.21 16.68
N THR A 92 10.43 -12.73 17.86
CA THR A 92 9.97 -14.02 18.36
C THR A 92 8.58 -13.99 18.99
N SER A 93 7.94 -12.81 19.05
CA SER A 93 6.58 -12.67 19.56
C SER A 93 5.56 -13.45 18.72
N PHE A 94 4.38 -13.73 19.28
CA PHE A 94 3.31 -14.37 18.52
C PHE A 94 2.91 -13.52 17.30
N TYR A 95 2.81 -12.20 17.49
CA TYR A 95 2.58 -11.25 16.41
C TYR A 95 3.66 -11.32 15.32
N GLY A 96 4.95 -11.28 15.70
CA GLY A 96 6.07 -11.37 14.77
C GLY A 96 6.03 -12.64 13.93
N ARG A 97 5.79 -13.79 14.56
CA ARG A 97 5.69 -15.09 13.86
C ARG A 97 4.51 -15.15 12.89
N GLU A 98 3.32 -14.70 13.30
CA GLU A 98 2.16 -14.69 12.40
C GLU A 98 2.33 -13.69 11.26
N LYS A 99 3.01 -12.57 11.51
CA LYS A 99 3.35 -11.57 10.49
C LYS A 99 4.29 -12.15 9.43
N THR A 100 5.37 -12.82 9.86
CA THR A 100 6.30 -13.50 8.94
C THR A 100 5.59 -14.57 8.10
N ARG A 101 4.76 -15.42 8.73
CA ARG A 101 3.96 -16.42 8.01
C ARG A 101 3.00 -15.81 6.98
N LEU A 102 2.42 -14.65 7.28
CA LEU A 102 1.56 -13.95 6.33
C LEU A 102 2.37 -13.43 5.14
N TRP A 103 3.55 -12.86 5.40
CA TRP A 103 4.42 -12.36 4.34
C TRP A 103 4.94 -13.47 3.44
N GLU A 104 5.40 -14.60 3.98
CA GLU A 104 5.84 -15.77 3.19
C GLU A 104 4.76 -16.23 2.19
N ARG A 105 3.49 -16.11 2.55
CA ARG A 105 2.36 -16.46 1.67
C ARG A 105 2.02 -15.36 0.65
N ALA A 106 2.22 -14.10 1.02
CA ALA A 106 1.86 -12.95 0.20
C ALA A 106 2.97 -12.52 -0.77
N SER A 107 4.24 -12.81 -0.43
CA SER A 107 5.46 -12.24 -1.03
C SER A 107 5.69 -12.59 -2.50
N ASN A 108 4.94 -13.54 -3.06
CA ASN A 108 5.03 -13.93 -4.47
C ASN A 108 3.64 -14.08 -5.12
N SER A 109 2.59 -13.53 -4.50
CA SER A 109 1.23 -13.72 -4.96
C SER A 109 0.70 -12.45 -5.62
N ASP A 110 0.59 -12.46 -6.95
CA ASP A 110 -0.19 -11.49 -7.70
C ASP A 110 -1.62 -11.35 -7.12
N THR A 111 -2.18 -12.46 -6.64
CA THR A 111 -3.49 -12.50 -5.98
C THR A 111 -3.56 -11.61 -4.74
N ALA A 112 -2.49 -11.51 -3.94
CA ALA A 112 -2.45 -10.64 -2.76
C ALA A 112 -2.57 -9.16 -3.15
N VAL A 113 -1.83 -8.73 -4.19
CA VAL A 113 -1.90 -7.38 -4.77
C VAL A 113 -3.30 -7.08 -5.31
N TYR A 114 -3.90 -8.04 -6.03
CA TYR A 114 -5.25 -7.86 -6.55
C TYR A 114 -6.28 -7.76 -5.43
N ASN A 115 -6.17 -8.59 -4.39
CA ASN A 115 -7.12 -8.62 -3.31
C ASN A 115 -7.10 -7.32 -2.48
N ILE A 116 -5.93 -6.75 -2.21
CA ILE A 116 -5.83 -5.45 -1.52
C ILE A 116 -6.39 -4.30 -2.38
N LEU A 117 -6.11 -4.29 -3.69
CA LEU A 117 -6.67 -3.30 -4.62
C LEU A 117 -8.19 -3.46 -4.76
N HIS A 118 -8.71 -4.68 -4.83
CA HIS A 118 -10.15 -4.94 -4.89
C HIS A 118 -10.88 -4.52 -3.62
N PHE A 119 -10.32 -4.85 -2.46
CA PHE A 119 -10.85 -4.45 -1.17
C PHE A 119 -10.93 -2.92 -1.05
N THR A 120 -9.83 -2.23 -1.34
CA THR A 120 -9.76 -0.75 -1.27
C THR A 120 -10.68 -0.09 -2.31
N THR A 121 -10.75 -0.63 -3.53
CA THR A 121 -11.70 -0.17 -4.55
C THR A 121 -13.15 -0.27 -4.07
N ARG A 122 -13.53 -1.42 -3.48
CA ARG A 122 -14.89 -1.59 -2.94
C ARG A 122 -15.17 -0.67 -1.76
N ALA A 123 -14.20 -0.49 -0.88
CA ALA A 123 -14.32 0.44 0.25
C ALA A 123 -14.56 1.87 -0.25
N ALA A 124 -13.75 2.36 -1.19
CA ALA A 124 -13.92 3.69 -1.78
C ALA A 124 -15.31 3.92 -2.39
N GLY A 125 -16.00 2.86 -2.84
CA GLY A 125 -17.36 2.92 -3.37
C GLY A 125 -18.46 3.23 -2.33
N PHE A 126 -18.16 3.28 -1.03
CA PHE A 126 -19.15 3.57 0.02
C PHE A 126 -19.51 5.06 0.15
N GLY A 127 -18.75 5.96 -0.49
CA GLY A 127 -19.10 7.39 -0.57
C GLY A 127 -17.95 8.34 -0.26
N LEU A 128 -18.24 9.64 -0.29
CA LEU A 128 -17.26 10.72 -0.11
C LEU A 128 -16.48 10.64 1.23
N PRO A 129 -17.12 10.44 2.40
CA PRO A 129 -16.39 10.42 3.67
C PRO A 129 -15.37 9.28 3.74
N MET A 130 -15.71 8.11 3.19
CA MET A 130 -14.78 6.99 3.10
C MET A 130 -13.59 7.31 2.20
N ARG A 131 -13.85 7.89 1.00
CA ARG A 131 -12.78 8.30 0.07
C ARG A 131 -11.84 9.33 0.70
N GLN A 132 -12.36 10.35 1.39
CA GLN A 132 -11.55 11.34 2.09
C GLN A 132 -10.67 10.70 3.17
N ALA A 133 -11.27 9.89 4.04
CA ALA A 133 -10.53 9.21 5.11
C ALA A 133 -9.44 8.25 4.57
N MET A 134 -9.71 7.59 3.43
CA MET A 134 -8.74 6.76 2.73
C MET A 134 -7.61 7.59 2.11
N MET A 135 -7.91 8.73 1.49
CA MET A 135 -6.90 9.66 0.96
C MET A 135 -5.97 10.15 2.07
N ASP A 136 -6.53 10.55 3.22
CA ASP A 136 -5.76 10.96 4.40
C ASP A 136 -4.93 9.80 5.00
N ALA A 137 -5.34 8.55 4.76
CA ALA A 137 -4.61 7.36 5.15
C ALA A 137 -3.41 7.02 4.25
N GLY A 138 -3.25 7.72 3.12
CA GLY A 138 -2.19 7.45 2.16
C GLY A 138 -2.43 6.21 1.28
N VAL A 139 -3.69 5.82 1.02
CA VAL A 139 -4.00 4.65 0.16
C VAL A 139 -3.45 4.75 -1.26
N LEU A 140 -3.13 5.96 -1.74
CA LEU A 140 -2.47 6.16 -3.03
C LEU A 140 -1.10 5.47 -3.13
N ALA A 141 -0.45 5.18 -2.00
CA ALA A 141 0.77 4.38 -1.94
C ALA A 141 0.58 2.95 -2.50
N LEU A 142 -0.64 2.42 -2.49
CA LEU A 142 -0.92 1.09 -3.04
C LEU A 142 -0.62 1.00 -4.54
N VAL A 143 -0.71 2.10 -5.28
CA VAL A 143 -0.38 2.10 -6.71
C VAL A 143 1.12 1.86 -6.94
N PRO A 144 2.07 2.69 -6.43
CA PRO A 144 3.49 2.38 -6.60
C PRO A 144 3.88 1.03 -5.97
N LEU A 145 3.30 0.67 -4.81
CA LEU A 145 3.53 -0.65 -4.20
C LEU A 145 3.07 -1.82 -5.08
N ALA A 146 2.04 -1.63 -5.91
CA ALA A 146 1.59 -2.63 -6.88
C ALA A 146 2.56 -2.84 -8.05
N TYR A 147 3.61 -2.02 -8.20
CA TYR A 147 4.64 -2.19 -9.22
C TYR A 147 6.04 -2.43 -8.64
N VAL A 148 6.14 -2.64 -7.32
CA VAL A 148 7.43 -2.96 -6.68
C VAL A 148 7.99 -4.25 -7.28
N ASN A 149 9.21 -4.16 -7.79
CA ASN A 149 9.99 -5.27 -8.33
C ASN A 149 11.49 -4.94 -8.30
N GLN A 150 12.32 -5.76 -8.95
CA GLN A 150 13.78 -5.53 -9.01
C GLN A 150 14.18 -4.19 -9.65
N ARG A 151 13.42 -3.69 -10.63
CA ARG A 151 13.73 -2.44 -11.38
C ARG A 151 13.03 -1.19 -10.84
N PHE A 152 11.98 -1.35 -10.04
CA PHE A 152 11.32 -0.25 -9.34
C PHE A 152 11.20 -0.62 -7.87
N GLN A 153 12.10 -0.06 -7.09
CA GLN A 153 12.09 -0.15 -5.63
C GLN A 153 11.58 1.21 -5.13
N THR A 154 10.50 1.23 -4.37
CA THR A 154 9.90 2.48 -3.85
C THR A 154 10.72 3.01 -2.67
N GLU A 155 12.01 3.29 -2.87
CA GLU A 155 13.03 3.45 -1.83
C GLU A 155 12.61 4.40 -0.70
N LYS A 156 12.20 5.64 -1.02
CA LYS A 156 11.84 6.64 0.00
C LYS A 156 10.62 6.22 0.80
N MET A 157 9.69 5.53 0.14
CA MET A 157 8.50 4.97 0.79
C MET A 157 8.87 3.82 1.74
N LEU A 158 9.80 2.95 1.34
CA LEU A 158 10.26 1.84 2.17
C LEU A 158 11.17 2.32 3.32
N GLU A 159 11.92 3.41 3.14
CA GLU A 159 12.67 4.09 4.20
C GLU A 159 11.73 4.63 5.30
N CYS A 160 10.58 5.20 4.92
CA CYS A 160 9.56 5.64 5.88
C CYS A 160 9.04 4.47 6.74
N VAL A 161 9.04 3.25 6.20
CA VAL A 161 8.65 2.03 6.93
C VAL A 161 9.78 1.56 7.84
N LYS A 162 11.04 1.60 7.38
CA LYS A 162 12.22 1.23 8.20
C LYS A 162 12.44 2.16 9.38
N HIS A 163 12.23 3.45 9.17
CA HIS A 163 12.42 4.50 10.15
C HIS A 163 11.07 5.14 10.45
N PRO A 164 10.17 4.46 11.19
CA PRO A 164 8.98 5.11 11.67
C PRO A 164 9.44 6.35 12.44
N ARG A 165 9.03 7.55 11.97
CA ARG A 165 9.38 8.81 12.62
C ARG A 165 9.10 8.66 14.11
N CYS A 166 10.15 8.86 14.90
CA CYS A 166 10.32 8.50 16.31
C CYS A 166 9.03 8.45 17.17
N GLY A 167 8.74 7.27 17.73
CA GLY A 167 8.31 7.10 19.11
C GLY A 167 6.90 7.52 19.54
N SER A 168 5.86 6.77 19.16
CA SER A 168 4.62 6.68 19.96
C SER A 168 3.76 5.47 19.58
N ARG A 169 3.61 4.55 20.54
CA ARG A 169 2.48 3.62 20.73
C ARG A 169 1.66 3.26 19.48
N GLY A 170 2.20 2.43 18.59
CA GLY A 170 1.35 1.70 17.64
C GLY A 170 0.53 2.53 16.64
N GLU A 171 0.80 3.83 16.53
CA GLU A 171 0.18 4.71 15.55
C GLU A 171 0.93 4.54 14.23
N ALA A 172 0.35 3.75 13.31
CA ALA A 172 0.82 3.77 11.93
C ALA A 172 0.43 5.12 11.35
N TYR A 173 1.40 6.02 11.21
CA TYR A 173 1.18 7.27 10.50
C TYR A 173 1.05 6.99 8.99
N PRO A 174 0.15 7.70 8.30
CA PRO A 174 0.07 7.61 6.85
C PRO A 174 1.41 7.99 6.24
N ILE A 175 1.78 7.30 5.15
CA ILE A 175 2.99 7.64 4.40
C ILE A 175 2.82 9.07 3.86
N PRO A 176 3.81 9.97 4.04
CA PRO A 176 3.69 11.35 3.61
C PRO A 176 3.37 11.47 2.12
N LEU A 177 2.44 12.35 1.78
CA LEU A 177 1.90 12.47 0.42
C LEU A 177 2.95 12.94 -0.60
N ASP A 178 3.90 13.76 -0.18
CA ASP A 178 5.07 14.17 -0.95
C ASP A 178 5.95 12.96 -1.32
N VAL A 179 6.18 12.04 -0.38
CA VAL A 179 6.92 10.79 -0.62
C VAL A 179 6.15 9.91 -1.60
N ILE A 180 4.83 9.74 -1.39
CA ILE A 180 3.97 8.96 -2.30
C ILE A 180 4.04 9.51 -3.73
N ASN A 181 3.91 10.83 -3.89
CA ASN A 181 3.90 11.47 -5.20
C ASN A 181 5.27 11.45 -5.88
N ALA A 182 6.37 11.56 -5.12
CA ALA A 182 7.71 11.42 -5.67
C ALA A 182 7.92 10.02 -6.27
N GLU A 183 7.53 8.96 -5.55
CA GLU A 183 7.61 7.58 -6.05
C GLU A 183 6.67 7.34 -7.24
N ALA A 184 5.47 7.93 -7.22
CA ALA A 184 4.55 7.86 -8.35
C ALA A 184 5.11 8.56 -9.61
N ALA A 185 5.82 9.67 -9.46
CA ALA A 185 6.50 10.35 -10.56
C ALA A 185 7.62 9.50 -11.16
N THR A 186 8.44 8.87 -10.31
CA THR A 186 9.44 7.89 -10.76
C THR A 186 8.77 6.75 -11.52
N LEU A 187 7.72 6.15 -10.96
CA LEU A 187 6.99 5.06 -11.62
C LEU A 187 6.40 5.48 -12.97
N ALA A 188 5.81 6.68 -13.06
CA ALA A 188 5.26 7.20 -14.31
C ALA A 188 6.32 7.29 -15.42
N SER A 189 7.55 7.66 -15.08
CA SER A 189 8.68 7.67 -16.03
C SER A 189 9.11 6.26 -16.44
N LEU A 190 9.16 5.32 -15.50
CA LEU A 190 9.60 3.95 -15.74
C LEU A 190 8.59 3.16 -16.57
N VAL A 191 7.30 3.31 -16.30
CA VAL A 191 6.19 2.65 -17.02
C VAL A 191 6.15 3.05 -18.50
N ALA A 192 6.64 4.24 -18.86
CA ALA A 192 6.82 4.63 -20.26
C ALA A 192 7.92 3.84 -20.99
N THR A 193 8.86 3.23 -20.27
CA THR A 193 10.03 2.57 -20.84
C THR A 193 9.69 1.12 -21.27
N PRO A 194 9.98 0.71 -22.52
CA PRO A 194 9.69 -0.66 -23.00
C PRO A 194 10.37 -1.75 -22.16
N GLY A 195 11.60 -1.51 -21.72
CA GLY A 195 12.34 -2.45 -20.87
C GLY A 195 11.65 -2.73 -19.54
N PHE A 196 11.05 -1.71 -18.90
CA PHE A 196 10.31 -1.91 -17.66
C PHE A 196 9.11 -2.84 -17.85
N ARG A 197 8.36 -2.66 -18.95
CA ARG A 197 7.20 -3.52 -19.28
C ARG A 197 7.61 -4.95 -19.60
N ALA A 198 8.74 -5.15 -20.28
CA ALA A 198 9.23 -6.48 -20.66
C ALA A 198 9.57 -7.37 -19.46
N ASN A 199 9.86 -6.79 -18.29
CA ASN A 199 10.10 -7.54 -17.06
C ASN A 199 8.85 -8.11 -16.40
N TRP A 200 7.69 -7.59 -16.78
CA TRP A 200 6.43 -8.11 -16.32
C TRP A 200 5.89 -9.07 -17.37
N SER A 201 5.40 -10.24 -16.97
CA SER A 201 4.61 -11.07 -17.87
C SER A 201 3.44 -10.22 -18.35
N GLY A 202 3.29 -10.01 -19.66
CA GLY A 202 2.43 -8.96 -20.21
C GLY A 202 1.00 -8.97 -19.63
N GLN A 203 0.44 -10.15 -19.37
CA GLN A 203 -0.87 -10.32 -18.75
C GLN A 203 -0.91 -9.83 -17.28
N ALA A 204 0.14 -10.05 -16.49
CA ALA A 204 0.23 -9.55 -15.10
C ALA A 204 0.37 -8.03 -15.06
N TYR A 205 1.16 -7.45 -15.98
CA TYR A 205 1.26 -5.99 -16.12
C TYR A 205 -0.10 -5.36 -16.44
N MET A 206 -0.80 -5.88 -17.45
CA MET A 206 -2.10 -5.36 -17.86
C MET A 206 -3.16 -5.52 -16.76
N ALA A 207 -3.16 -6.64 -16.05
CA ALA A 207 -4.09 -6.87 -14.94
C ALA A 207 -3.82 -5.93 -13.75
N ARG A 208 -2.55 -5.72 -13.35
CA ARG A 208 -2.18 -4.72 -12.32
C ARG A 208 -2.60 -3.31 -12.74
N ARG A 209 -2.34 -2.96 -14.00
CA ARG A 209 -2.77 -1.69 -14.59
C ARG A 209 -4.28 -1.49 -14.56
N ALA A 210 -5.05 -2.51 -14.94
CA ALA A 210 -6.51 -2.47 -14.90
C ALA A 210 -7.05 -2.33 -13.46
N ALA A 211 -6.47 -3.06 -12.51
CA ALA A 211 -6.85 -2.98 -11.09
C ALA A 211 -6.55 -1.58 -10.50
N CYS A 212 -5.36 -1.03 -10.75
CA CYS A 212 -5.02 0.33 -10.34
C CYS A 212 -5.90 1.39 -11.01
N SER A 213 -6.22 1.23 -12.30
CA SER A 213 -7.12 2.14 -13.02
C SER A 213 -8.51 2.17 -12.39
N GLN A 214 -9.08 0.99 -12.12
CA GLN A 214 -10.38 0.87 -11.47
C GLN A 214 -10.36 1.44 -10.05
N PHE A 215 -9.31 1.16 -9.28
CA PHE A 215 -9.11 1.73 -7.95
C PHE A 215 -9.10 3.25 -7.98
N LEU A 216 -8.28 3.86 -8.84
CA LEU A 216 -8.15 5.31 -8.97
C LEU A 216 -9.46 5.96 -9.43
N LYS A 217 -10.17 5.34 -10.37
CA LYS A 217 -11.48 5.81 -10.82
C LYS A 217 -12.49 5.89 -9.68
N VAL A 218 -12.56 4.87 -8.83
CA VAL A 218 -13.50 4.88 -7.69
C VAL A 218 -13.02 5.81 -6.58
N LEU A 219 -11.72 5.84 -6.29
CA LEU A 219 -11.12 6.66 -5.23
C LEU A 219 -11.28 8.16 -5.47
N PHE A 220 -11.05 8.63 -6.70
CA PHE A 220 -11.27 10.04 -7.06
C PHE A 220 -12.74 10.37 -7.37
N GLY A 221 -13.57 9.33 -7.55
CA GLY A 221 -14.97 9.47 -7.91
C GLY A 221 -15.26 9.40 -9.40
N ASN A 222 -16.50 9.03 -9.71
CA ASN A 222 -16.97 9.00 -11.08
C ASN A 222 -17.29 10.41 -11.56
N ALA A 223 -16.82 10.75 -12.76
CA ALA A 223 -17.30 11.92 -13.49
C ALA A 223 -18.83 11.78 -13.64
N GLY A 224 -19.60 12.66 -12.98
CA GLY A 224 -21.06 12.62 -12.94
C GLY A 224 -21.70 12.41 -11.56
N GLU A 225 -20.92 12.21 -10.49
CA GLU A 225 -21.42 12.36 -9.11
C GLU A 225 -21.69 13.85 -8.83
N SER A 226 -22.92 14.27 -9.14
CA SER A 226 -23.40 15.64 -9.04
C SER A 226 -23.13 16.25 -7.65
N GLY A 227 -22.36 17.35 -7.64
CA GLY A 227 -22.31 18.33 -6.55
C GLY A 227 -21.11 18.27 -5.61
N GLN A 228 -20.61 17.07 -5.24
CA GLN A 228 -19.55 16.94 -4.23
C GLN A 228 -18.27 16.24 -4.71
N SER A 229 -18.31 15.54 -5.84
CA SER A 229 -17.09 14.99 -6.46
C SER A 229 -16.14 16.11 -6.93
N SER A 230 -16.69 17.30 -7.21
CA SER A 230 -15.93 18.50 -7.63
C SER A 230 -14.85 18.91 -6.62
N GLU A 231 -15.12 18.82 -5.31
CA GLU A 231 -14.16 19.29 -4.29
C GLU A 231 -12.91 18.39 -4.21
N LEU A 232 -13.11 17.08 -4.34
CA LEU A 232 -12.01 16.11 -4.31
C LEU A 232 -11.26 16.11 -5.65
N GLU A 233 -11.97 16.28 -6.75
CA GLU A 233 -11.38 16.47 -8.08
C GLU A 233 -10.52 17.74 -8.12
N GLU A 234 -11.00 18.88 -7.65
CA GLU A 234 -10.24 20.14 -7.60
C GLU A 234 -9.09 20.11 -6.61
N LYS A 235 -9.22 19.44 -5.46
CA LYS A 235 -8.11 19.35 -4.50
C LYS A 235 -6.97 18.46 -5.00
N TYR A 236 -7.29 17.42 -5.77
CA TYR A 236 -6.34 16.37 -6.15
C TYR A 236 -6.15 16.21 -7.67
N TRP A 237 -6.55 17.20 -8.48
CA TRP A 237 -6.52 17.13 -9.95
C TRP A 237 -5.15 16.76 -10.51
N TRP A 238 -4.08 17.36 -9.96
CA TRP A 238 -2.72 17.11 -10.43
C TRP A 238 -2.23 15.71 -10.06
N MET A 239 -2.65 15.18 -8.90
CA MET A 239 -2.35 13.80 -8.51
C MET A 239 -3.09 12.85 -9.43
N ARG A 240 -4.37 13.08 -9.70
CA ARG A 240 -5.13 12.29 -10.66
C ARG A 240 -4.45 12.26 -12.03
N ALA A 241 -3.98 13.39 -12.54
CA ALA A 241 -3.23 13.47 -13.79
C ALA A 241 -1.91 12.69 -13.75
N LEU A 242 -1.16 12.78 -12.65
CA LEU A 242 0.07 12.01 -12.43
C LEU A 242 -0.20 10.50 -12.45
N TYR A 243 -1.19 10.04 -11.68
CA TYR A 243 -1.54 8.63 -11.59
C TYR A 243 -2.17 8.09 -12.87
N GLN A 244 -2.86 8.94 -13.64
CA GLN A 244 -3.30 8.61 -14.99
C GLN A 244 -2.13 8.30 -15.91
N LYS A 245 -0.98 8.97 -15.82
CA LYS A 245 0.20 8.60 -16.62
C LYS A 245 0.73 7.19 -16.32
N ILE A 246 0.47 6.66 -15.13
CA ILE A 246 0.84 5.29 -14.77
C ILE A 246 -0.11 4.28 -15.40
N VAL A 247 -1.42 4.57 -15.41
CA VAL A 247 -2.46 3.62 -15.84
C VAL A 247 -3.04 3.88 -17.24
N VAL A 248 -2.70 4.99 -17.86
CA VAL A 248 -3.10 5.44 -19.20
C VAL A 248 -1.84 5.82 -19.97
N LEU A 249 -1.12 4.81 -20.46
CA LEU A 249 -0.22 4.97 -21.60
C LEU A 249 -0.73 4.04 -22.70
N SER A 250 -1.49 4.63 -23.61
CA SER A 250 -1.65 4.23 -25.01
C SER A 250 -0.87 5.24 -25.83
#